data_AF-R1HQ46-F1
#
_entry.id   AF-R1HQ46-F1
#
_cell.length_a   1.000
_cell.length_b   1.000
_cell.length_c   1.000
_cell.angle_alpha   90.00
_cell.angle_beta   90.00
_cell.angle_gamma   90.00
#
_symmetry.space_group_name_H-M   'P 1'
#
loop_
_entity.id
_entity.type
_entity.pdbx_description
1 polymer ?
#
loop_
_entity_poly.entity_id
_entity_poly.type
_entity_poly.pdbx_seq_one_letter_code
_entity_poly.pdbx_strand_id
1 'polypeptide(L)'
;MTQNADAWHTEVNVPLRAVVGNRELALDVVPETLRPGALDAPVRWAHVSELQDPAPYLLGGELILTAGVDLPGRIDRYVRGLRDAGVTALGFGLTPSVHETLPEPLRRACARHGLPLLVVPTRTPFLAVNRAVSVALTEAGQREQRRITAARETLTRAAGGGLGELTSSLAAVLRSWVALVGAGDVLASAHDAPAPLPPEVRELMATVRAGSGIRSATTELDGGFVVVQPVYPQATASHLVVVGRSHRLDGADRAILAVGAALLGLVGRAGSDAAELGAAATGLLLGRVSPGEAAWSLLGSEVVRLVAGAAFRRGPDEVARRPDWLRARLDTPLVEVGPGPRFTAVAGTAPAPEVLEDLRAHGWLAAAGSPVPAGR
;
A
#
# COMPACT_ATOMS: atom_id res chain seq x y z
N MET A 1 5.33 24.66 17.19
CA MET A 1 4.31 24.74 16.12
C MET A 1 4.88 24.10 14.85
N THR A 2 4.94 22.78 14.81
CA THR A 2 5.27 21.99 13.62
C THR A 2 3.98 21.91 12.79
N GLN A 3 3.78 22.93 11.96
CA GLN A 3 2.66 22.98 11.06
C GLN A 3 2.86 21.88 10.01
N ASN A 4 1.85 21.02 9.92
CA ASN A 4 1.63 19.88 9.03
C ASN A 4 2.23 20.07 7.61
N ALA A 5 3.51 19.73 7.41
CA ALA A 5 4.16 19.76 6.09
C ALA A 5 3.52 18.76 5.10
N ASP A 6 2.89 17.70 5.62
CA ASP A 6 2.18 16.70 4.83
C ASP A 6 0.82 17.18 4.28
N ALA A 7 0.24 18.28 4.80
CA ALA A 7 -1.07 18.75 4.37
C ALA A 7 -1.11 19.31 2.94
N TRP A 8 0.05 19.66 2.38
CA TRP A 8 0.17 20.34 1.08
C TRP A 8 0.83 19.48 0.00
N HIS A 9 1.24 18.24 0.32
CA HIS A 9 1.82 17.33 -0.66
C HIS A 9 0.73 16.57 -1.41
N THR A 10 0.43 17.00 -2.64
CA THR A 10 -0.29 16.14 -3.58
C THR A 10 0.67 15.03 -4.05
N GLU A 11 0.33 13.77 -3.81
CA GLU A 11 1.15 12.62 -4.26
C GLU A 11 1.28 12.58 -5.79
N VAL A 12 0.24 13.03 -6.50
CA VAL A 12 0.18 13.08 -7.95
C VAL A 12 1.24 14.04 -8.52
N ASN A 13 2.04 13.52 -9.43
CA ASN A 13 3.07 14.26 -10.13
C ASN A 13 3.17 13.75 -11.57
N VAL A 14 3.85 14.52 -12.42
CA VAL A 14 4.22 14.09 -13.77
C VAL A 14 5.73 14.27 -13.96
N PRO A 15 6.43 13.38 -14.68
CA PRO A 15 7.85 13.57 -14.91
C PRO A 15 8.07 14.78 -15.80
N LEU A 16 9.16 15.51 -15.60
CA LEU A 16 9.51 16.72 -16.38
C LEU A 16 9.47 16.46 -17.90
N ARG A 17 9.87 15.26 -18.36
CA ARG A 17 9.76 14.83 -19.77
C ARG A 17 8.36 14.98 -20.36
N ALA A 18 7.30 14.81 -19.56
CA ALA A 18 5.92 14.93 -20.02
C ALA A 18 5.55 16.39 -20.31
N VAL A 19 6.09 17.33 -19.52
CA VAL A 19 5.89 18.76 -19.72
C VAL A 19 6.66 19.25 -20.95
N VAL A 20 7.95 18.92 -21.03
CA VAL A 20 8.82 19.31 -22.15
C VAL A 20 8.38 18.63 -23.46
N GLY A 21 7.88 17.40 -23.39
CA GLY A 21 7.37 16.66 -24.55
C GLY A 21 6.10 17.22 -25.16
N ASN A 22 5.43 18.18 -24.50
CA ASN A 22 4.27 18.85 -25.05
C ASN A 22 4.70 19.82 -26.17
N ARG A 23 4.50 19.37 -27.42
CA ARG A 23 4.84 20.12 -28.64
C ARG A 23 4.14 21.47 -28.75
N GLU A 24 2.98 21.65 -28.13
CA GLU A 24 2.24 22.92 -28.16
C GLU A 24 2.94 24.02 -27.36
N LEU A 25 3.70 23.64 -26.32
CA LEU A 25 4.46 24.59 -25.51
C LEU A 25 5.77 25.01 -26.18
N ALA A 26 6.31 24.13 -27.05
CA ALA A 26 7.58 24.31 -27.74
C ALA A 26 8.73 24.72 -26.79
N LEU A 27 8.81 24.04 -25.63
CA LEU A 27 9.85 24.30 -24.64
C LEU A 27 11.19 23.74 -25.14
N ASP A 28 12.23 24.55 -25.11
CA ASP A 28 13.58 24.11 -25.43
C ASP A 28 14.34 23.80 -24.15
N VAL A 29 14.94 22.60 -24.07
CA VAL A 29 15.77 22.23 -22.91
C VAL A 29 17.19 22.69 -23.15
N VAL A 30 17.81 23.29 -22.14
CA VAL A 30 19.23 23.67 -22.17
C VAL A 30 20.08 22.44 -21.78
N PRO A 31 20.70 21.73 -22.74
CA PRO A 31 21.16 20.35 -22.51
C PRO A 31 22.26 20.22 -21.44
N GLU A 32 23.18 21.18 -21.36
CA GLU A 32 24.27 21.20 -20.39
C GLU A 32 23.81 21.40 -18.93
N THR A 33 22.54 21.72 -18.71
CA THR A 33 21.94 21.80 -17.36
C THR A 33 21.37 20.46 -16.89
N LEU A 34 21.20 19.49 -17.81
CA LEU A 34 20.64 18.20 -17.50
C LEU A 34 21.66 17.27 -16.85
N ARG A 35 21.26 16.69 -15.71
CA ARG A 35 21.94 15.54 -15.11
C ARG A 35 21.20 14.25 -15.49
N PRO A 36 21.85 13.07 -15.45
CA PRO A 36 21.16 11.80 -15.64
C PRO A 36 19.92 11.68 -14.76
N GLY A 37 18.78 11.30 -15.34
CA GLY A 37 17.49 11.21 -14.64
C GLY A 37 16.77 12.53 -14.39
N ALA A 38 17.33 13.69 -14.76
CA ALA A 38 16.69 15.00 -14.51
C ALA A 38 15.30 15.14 -15.18
N LEU A 39 15.11 14.52 -16.34
CA LEU A 39 13.82 14.53 -17.03
C LEU A 39 12.78 13.57 -16.38
N ASP A 40 13.19 12.68 -15.48
CA ASP A 40 12.29 11.85 -14.65
C ASP A 40 11.85 12.56 -13.38
N ALA A 41 12.47 13.70 -13.05
CA ALA A 41 12.16 14.42 -11.82
C ALA A 41 10.67 14.83 -11.79
N PRO A 42 10.00 14.67 -10.64
CA PRO A 42 8.57 14.90 -10.52
C PRO A 42 8.26 16.41 -10.57
N VAL A 43 7.39 16.81 -11.48
CA VAL A 43 6.74 18.12 -11.48
C VAL A 43 5.40 17.98 -10.78
N ARG A 44 5.21 18.73 -9.70
CA ARG A 44 3.99 18.75 -8.88
C ARG A 44 3.12 19.98 -9.15
N TRP A 45 3.74 21.06 -9.61
CA TRP A 45 3.07 22.32 -9.92
C TRP A 45 3.97 23.19 -10.81
N ALA A 46 3.40 24.17 -11.53
CA ALA A 46 4.15 25.22 -12.22
C ALA A 46 3.77 26.60 -11.69
N HIS A 47 4.74 27.45 -11.38
CA HIS A 47 4.44 28.76 -10.79
C HIS A 47 5.29 29.86 -11.40
N VAL A 48 4.69 31.01 -11.64
CA VAL A 48 5.42 32.19 -12.11
C VAL A 48 5.92 32.97 -10.91
N SER A 49 7.22 33.23 -10.82
CA SER A 49 7.81 34.03 -9.75
C SER A 49 8.88 34.95 -10.30
N GLU A 50 8.77 36.24 -9.95
CA GLU A 50 9.79 37.27 -10.22
C GLU A 50 10.51 37.68 -8.92
N LEU A 51 10.32 36.95 -7.82
CA LEU A 51 11.04 37.26 -6.58
C LEU A 51 12.54 37.00 -6.73
N GLN A 52 13.35 37.88 -6.15
CA GLN A 52 14.80 37.71 -6.07
C GLN A 52 15.24 36.55 -5.18
N ASP A 53 14.39 36.13 -4.25
CA ASP A 53 14.60 34.96 -3.39
C ASP A 53 13.25 34.27 -3.08
N PRO A 54 12.75 33.40 -3.98
CA PRO A 54 11.49 32.69 -3.78
C PRO A 54 11.64 31.47 -2.87
N ALA A 55 12.87 31.02 -2.58
CA ALA A 55 13.14 29.77 -1.87
C ALA A 55 12.38 29.58 -0.55
N PRO A 56 12.17 30.62 0.30
CA PRO A 56 11.42 30.47 1.55
C PRO A 56 9.93 30.09 1.37
N TYR A 57 9.37 30.23 0.18
CA TYR A 57 7.96 30.00 -0.11
C TYR A 57 7.70 28.69 -0.89
N LEU A 58 8.75 27.95 -1.21
CA LEU A 58 8.68 26.73 -2.03
C LEU A 58 8.52 25.49 -1.15
N LEU A 59 7.83 24.49 -1.70
CA LEU A 59 7.54 23.20 -1.08
C LEU A 59 8.30 22.04 -1.77
N GLY A 60 8.93 22.30 -2.92
CA GLY A 60 9.68 21.34 -3.70
C GLY A 60 8.84 20.66 -4.80
N GLY A 61 9.50 20.27 -5.89
CA GLY A 61 8.86 19.65 -7.05
C GLY A 61 8.23 20.65 -8.03
N GLU A 62 8.47 21.95 -7.87
CA GLU A 62 7.91 22.98 -8.75
C GLU A 62 8.71 23.14 -10.06
N LEU A 63 7.98 23.51 -11.11
CA LEU A 63 8.53 24.20 -12.28
C LEU A 63 8.36 25.71 -12.06
N ILE A 64 9.45 26.41 -11.75
CA ILE A 64 9.43 27.87 -11.59
C ILE A 64 9.55 28.52 -12.97
N LEU A 65 8.70 29.49 -13.27
CA LEU A 65 8.69 30.26 -14.50
C LEU A 65 9.04 31.72 -14.18
N THR A 66 9.94 32.32 -14.95
CA THR A 66 10.34 33.73 -14.78
C THR A 66 10.64 34.35 -16.13
N ALA A 67 10.20 35.59 -16.33
CA ALA A 67 10.60 36.44 -17.46
C ALA A 67 11.92 37.18 -17.18
N GLY A 68 12.44 37.06 -15.95
CA GLY A 68 13.70 37.63 -15.53
C GLY A 68 13.68 39.14 -15.30
N VAL A 69 12.52 39.69 -14.96
CA VAL A 69 12.31 41.14 -14.77
C VAL A 69 13.15 41.65 -13.60
N ASP A 70 13.10 40.94 -12.48
CA ASP A 70 13.81 41.28 -11.24
C ASP A 70 14.92 40.26 -10.93
N LEU A 71 15.64 39.78 -11.96
CA LEU A 71 16.75 38.84 -11.75
C LEU A 71 17.79 39.42 -10.76
N PRO A 72 18.13 38.71 -9.68
CA PRO A 72 19.07 39.21 -8.69
C PRO A 72 20.48 39.29 -9.28
N GLY A 73 21.25 40.31 -8.92
CA GLY A 73 22.65 40.44 -9.36
C GLY A 73 23.55 39.26 -8.93
N ARG A 74 23.16 38.53 -7.88
CA ARG A 74 23.82 37.29 -7.41
C ARG A 74 23.11 36.03 -7.92
N ILE A 75 23.05 35.86 -9.25
CA ILE A 75 22.35 34.75 -9.94
C ILE A 75 22.77 33.36 -9.41
N ASP A 76 24.05 33.17 -9.07
CA ASP A 76 24.52 31.88 -8.54
C ASP A 76 23.82 31.51 -7.21
N ARG A 77 23.62 32.48 -6.32
CA ARG A 77 22.93 32.27 -5.03
C ARG A 77 21.45 31.95 -5.27
N TYR A 78 20.82 32.63 -6.22
CA TYR A 78 19.43 32.40 -6.60
C TYR A 78 19.21 30.97 -7.09
N VAL A 79 20.01 30.51 -8.07
CA VAL A 79 19.89 29.16 -8.61
C VAL A 79 20.18 28.09 -7.55
N ARG A 80 21.19 28.31 -6.71
CA ARG A 80 21.47 27.41 -5.58
C ARG A 80 20.28 27.33 -4.62
N GLY A 81 19.68 28.47 -4.26
CA GLY A 81 18.51 28.52 -3.39
C GLY A 81 17.31 27.75 -3.96
N LEU A 82 17.03 27.89 -5.27
CA LEU A 82 15.98 27.10 -5.93
C LEU A 82 16.29 25.60 -5.86
N ARG A 83 17.55 25.22 -6.12
CA ARG A 83 17.96 23.82 -6.09
C ARG A 83 17.83 23.22 -4.69
N ASP A 84 18.28 23.95 -3.66
CA ASP A 84 18.22 23.55 -2.25
C ASP A 84 16.76 23.45 -1.77
N ALA A 85 15.86 24.28 -2.30
CA ALA A 85 14.42 24.22 -2.05
C ALA A 85 13.71 23.07 -2.81
N GLY A 86 14.43 22.28 -3.61
CA GLY A 86 13.87 21.11 -4.29
C GLY A 86 13.13 21.43 -5.59
N VAL A 87 13.36 22.59 -6.21
CA VAL A 87 12.77 22.94 -7.52
C VAL A 87 13.20 21.92 -8.58
N THR A 88 12.24 21.48 -9.38
CA THR A 88 12.44 20.47 -10.43
C THR A 88 13.09 21.09 -11.67
N ALA A 89 12.65 22.28 -12.06
CA ALA A 89 13.19 23.00 -13.21
C ALA A 89 12.90 24.50 -13.13
N LEU A 90 13.73 25.28 -13.84
CA LEU A 90 13.51 26.70 -14.09
C LEU A 90 13.16 26.90 -15.56
N GLY A 91 12.00 27.49 -15.85
CA GLY A 91 11.60 27.95 -17.17
C GLY A 91 11.82 29.44 -17.31
N PHE A 92 12.70 29.82 -18.24
CA PHE A 92 13.02 31.21 -18.54
C PHE A 92 12.26 31.67 -19.79
N GLY A 93 11.38 32.65 -19.63
CA GLY A 93 10.62 33.24 -20.72
C GLY A 93 11.42 34.29 -21.48
N LEU A 94 11.60 34.08 -22.78
CA LEU A 94 12.14 35.12 -23.65
C LEU A 94 11.06 36.19 -23.87
N THR A 95 11.42 37.45 -23.66
CA THR A 95 10.52 38.59 -23.88
C THR A 95 11.30 39.70 -24.58
N PRO A 96 10.79 40.27 -25.69
CA PRO A 96 11.54 41.29 -26.44
C PRO A 96 11.88 42.53 -25.61
N SER A 97 11.07 42.83 -24.60
CA SER A 97 11.23 44.01 -23.75
C SER A 97 12.14 43.81 -22.52
N VAL A 98 12.53 42.57 -22.19
CA VAL A 98 13.32 42.28 -20.97
C VAL A 98 14.56 41.47 -21.33
N HIS A 99 14.38 40.28 -21.90
CA HIS A 99 15.46 39.39 -22.31
C HIS A 99 15.13 38.71 -23.64
N GLU A 100 15.72 39.20 -24.73
CA GLU A 100 15.60 38.59 -26.07
C GLU A 100 16.34 37.25 -26.19
N THR A 101 17.36 37.05 -25.36
CA THR A 101 18.16 35.83 -25.32
C THR A 101 18.33 35.35 -23.88
N LEU A 102 18.63 34.06 -23.71
CA LEU A 102 18.85 33.48 -22.39
C LEU A 102 20.13 34.08 -21.76
N PRO A 103 20.06 34.67 -20.54
CA PRO A 103 21.24 35.23 -19.89
C PRO A 103 22.30 34.15 -19.61
N GLU A 104 23.47 34.31 -20.20
CA GLU A 104 24.59 33.39 -20.04
C GLU A 104 25.01 33.17 -18.56
N PRO A 105 24.99 34.17 -17.65
CA PRO A 105 25.23 33.93 -16.23
C PRO A 105 24.22 32.94 -15.58
N LEU A 106 22.95 32.98 -15.99
CA LEU A 106 21.90 32.07 -15.51
C LEU A 106 22.10 30.66 -16.03
N ARG A 107 22.38 30.54 -17.33
CA ARG A 107 22.73 29.28 -18.00
C ARG A 107 23.87 28.56 -17.28
N ARG A 108 24.98 29.26 -17.02
CA ARG A 108 26.14 28.69 -16.30
C ARG A 108 25.82 28.32 -14.86
N ALA A 109 25.02 29.12 -14.15
CA ALA A 109 24.62 28.82 -12.78
C ALA A 109 23.77 27.54 -12.71
N CYS A 110 22.79 27.40 -13.61
CA CYS A 110 21.94 26.21 -13.72
C CYS A 110 22.77 24.96 -14.03
N ALA A 111 23.73 25.06 -14.96
CA ALA A 111 24.65 23.96 -15.27
C ALA A 111 25.51 23.54 -14.07
N ARG A 112 26.07 24.51 -13.33
CA ARG A 112 26.88 24.24 -12.12
C ARG A 112 26.08 23.50 -11.05
N HIS A 113 24.87 23.96 -10.75
CA HIS A 113 24.03 23.39 -9.68
C HIS A 113 23.17 22.20 -10.14
N GLY A 114 23.18 21.88 -11.44
CA GLY A 114 22.40 20.79 -12.01
C GLY A 114 20.88 21.03 -11.93
N LEU A 115 20.45 22.29 -11.99
CA LEU A 115 19.04 22.66 -12.06
C LEU A 115 18.63 22.70 -13.55
N PRO A 116 17.71 21.84 -14.01
CA PRO A 116 17.23 21.87 -15.39
C PRO A 116 16.70 23.24 -15.77
N LEU A 117 17.21 23.80 -16.87
CA LEU A 117 16.79 25.07 -17.43
C LEU A 117 16.04 24.84 -18.74
N LEU A 118 14.86 25.41 -18.84
CA LEU A 118 14.00 25.40 -20.01
C LEU A 118 13.90 26.82 -20.56
N VAL A 119 13.91 26.97 -21.87
CA VAL A 119 13.59 28.23 -22.55
C VAL A 119 12.12 28.15 -22.97
N VAL A 120 11.33 29.12 -22.52
CA VAL A 120 9.94 29.30 -22.93
C VAL A 120 9.93 30.35 -24.05
N PRO A 121 9.54 29.99 -25.28
CA PRO A 121 9.54 30.94 -26.40
C PRO A 121 8.56 32.10 -26.18
N THR A 122 8.82 33.22 -26.83
CA THR A 122 7.99 34.45 -26.78
C THR A 122 6.52 34.22 -27.13
N ARG A 123 6.24 33.24 -28.01
CA ARG A 123 4.88 32.84 -28.42
C ARG A 123 4.12 32.02 -27.38
N THR A 124 4.81 31.49 -26.37
CA THR A 124 4.22 30.59 -25.36
C THR A 124 3.99 31.37 -24.07
N PRO A 125 2.76 31.78 -23.73
CA PRO A 125 2.50 32.45 -22.47
C PRO A 125 2.71 31.48 -21.31
N PHE A 126 3.23 31.97 -20.16
CA PHE A 126 3.38 31.13 -18.97
C PHE A 126 2.06 30.51 -18.50
N LEU A 127 0.92 31.16 -18.74
CA LEU A 127 -0.40 30.58 -18.48
C LEU A 127 -0.64 29.27 -19.26
N ALA A 128 -0.14 29.16 -20.50
CA ALA A 128 -0.25 27.93 -21.27
C ALA A 128 0.59 26.81 -20.67
N VAL A 129 1.83 27.10 -20.23
CA VAL A 129 2.67 26.15 -19.51
C VAL A 129 1.99 25.69 -18.23
N ASN A 130 1.45 26.63 -17.45
CA ASN A 130 0.76 26.35 -16.20
C ASN A 130 -0.46 25.44 -16.42
N ARG A 131 -1.32 25.79 -17.38
CA ARG A 131 -2.48 24.99 -17.77
C ARG A 131 -2.09 23.59 -18.22
N ALA A 132 -1.06 23.46 -19.05
CA ALA A 132 -0.59 22.17 -19.52
C ALA A 132 -0.11 21.28 -18.37
N VAL A 133 0.62 21.84 -17.40
CA VAL A 133 1.03 21.11 -16.19
C VAL A 133 -0.18 20.71 -15.36
N SER A 134 -1.14 21.61 -15.11
CA SER A 134 -2.37 21.29 -14.36
C SER A 134 -3.20 20.18 -15.01
N VAL A 135 -3.34 20.21 -16.36
CA VAL A 135 -4.03 19.15 -17.11
C VAL A 135 -3.28 17.83 -16.98
N ALA A 136 -1.97 17.83 -17.20
CA ALA A 136 -1.15 16.63 -17.10
C ALA A 136 -1.23 15.97 -15.71
N LEU A 137 -1.21 16.78 -14.64
CA LEU A 137 -1.40 16.33 -13.26
C LEU A 137 -2.80 15.74 -13.04
N THR A 138 -3.84 16.42 -13.50
CA THR A 138 -5.22 15.94 -13.39
C THR A 138 -5.40 14.60 -14.08
N GLU A 139 -4.89 14.46 -15.29
CA GLU A 139 -4.94 13.20 -16.02
C GLU A 139 -4.11 12.10 -15.35
N ALA A 140 -2.96 12.42 -14.77
CA ALA A 140 -2.15 11.46 -14.02
C ALA A 140 -2.93 10.91 -12.82
N GLY A 141 -3.58 11.78 -12.05
CA GLY A 141 -4.45 11.38 -10.94
C GLY A 141 -5.63 10.53 -11.38
N GLN A 142 -6.27 10.87 -12.51
CA GLN A 142 -7.37 10.05 -13.06
C GLN A 142 -6.90 8.68 -13.54
N ARG A 143 -5.74 8.60 -14.21
CA ARG A 143 -5.14 7.32 -14.64
C ARG A 143 -4.84 6.44 -13.43
N GLU A 144 -4.29 7.02 -12.38
CA GLU A 144 -4.00 6.33 -11.13
C GLU A 144 -5.27 5.75 -10.48
N GLN A 145 -6.29 6.58 -10.32
CA GLN A 145 -7.56 6.15 -9.72
C GLN A 145 -8.22 5.04 -10.55
N ARG A 146 -8.23 5.16 -11.88
CA ARG A 146 -8.76 4.12 -12.78
C ARG A 146 -8.00 2.80 -12.62
N ARG A 147 -6.67 2.87 -12.51
CA ARG A 147 -5.81 1.69 -12.29
C ARG A 147 -6.15 1.00 -10.98
N ILE A 148 -6.28 1.74 -9.89
CA ILE A 148 -6.64 1.20 -8.58
C ILE A 148 -8.05 0.57 -8.62
N THR A 149 -9.03 1.24 -9.22
CA THR A 149 -10.40 0.70 -9.33
C THR A 149 -10.44 -0.59 -10.16
N ALA A 150 -9.82 -0.61 -11.33
CA ALA A 150 -9.78 -1.79 -12.20
C ALA A 150 -9.05 -2.97 -11.52
N ALA A 151 -7.96 -2.68 -10.82
CA ALA A 151 -7.25 -3.66 -10.00
C ALA A 151 -8.16 -4.23 -8.91
N ARG A 152 -8.86 -3.37 -8.15
CA ARG A 152 -9.78 -3.80 -7.10
C ARG A 152 -10.87 -4.71 -7.65
N GLU A 153 -11.50 -4.38 -8.77
CA GLU A 153 -12.52 -5.23 -9.41
C GLU A 153 -11.96 -6.59 -9.82
N THR A 154 -10.76 -6.59 -10.41
CA THR A 154 -10.08 -7.81 -10.86
C THR A 154 -9.70 -8.72 -9.69
N LEU A 155 -9.15 -8.15 -8.61
CA LEU A 155 -8.80 -8.89 -7.40
C LEU A 155 -10.04 -9.40 -6.65
N THR A 156 -11.11 -8.60 -6.58
CA THR A 156 -12.36 -9.02 -5.94
C THR A 156 -12.99 -10.21 -6.66
N ARG A 157 -12.92 -10.24 -8.01
CA ARG A 157 -13.38 -11.39 -8.79
C ARG A 157 -12.52 -12.63 -8.54
N ALA A 158 -11.19 -12.48 -8.55
CA ALA A 158 -10.24 -13.56 -8.31
C ALA A 158 -10.33 -14.13 -6.88
N ALA A 159 -10.81 -13.34 -5.91
CA ALA A 159 -11.03 -13.82 -4.54
C ALA A 159 -12.03 -14.99 -4.47
N GLY A 160 -12.95 -15.11 -5.43
CA GLY A 160 -13.88 -16.26 -5.52
C GLY A 160 -13.20 -17.58 -5.91
N GLY A 161 -12.00 -17.52 -6.51
CA GLY A 161 -11.23 -18.69 -6.95
C GLY A 161 -10.23 -19.24 -5.93
N GLY A 162 -10.15 -18.64 -4.74
CA GLY A 162 -9.23 -19.06 -3.68
C GLY A 162 -7.86 -18.38 -3.71
N LEU A 163 -6.97 -18.77 -2.79
CA LEU A 163 -5.69 -18.10 -2.55
C LEU A 163 -4.76 -18.09 -3.77
N GLY A 164 -4.69 -19.19 -4.53
CA GLY A 164 -3.84 -19.32 -5.70
C GLY A 164 -4.24 -18.38 -6.85
N GLU A 165 -5.54 -18.31 -7.15
CA GLU A 165 -6.06 -17.43 -8.20
C GLU A 165 -5.90 -15.95 -7.82
N LEU A 166 -6.20 -15.59 -6.57
CA LEU A 166 -6.01 -14.24 -6.06
C LEU A 166 -4.53 -13.82 -6.08
N THR A 167 -3.62 -14.71 -5.67
CA THR A 167 -2.17 -14.45 -5.70
C THR A 167 -1.68 -14.25 -7.14
N SER A 168 -2.16 -15.08 -8.08
CA SER A 168 -1.83 -14.97 -9.50
C SER A 168 -2.36 -13.68 -10.13
N SER A 169 -3.58 -13.30 -9.80
CA SER A 169 -4.21 -12.05 -10.23
C SER A 169 -3.47 -10.82 -9.68
N LEU A 170 -3.09 -10.86 -8.40
CA LEU A 170 -2.28 -9.80 -7.78
C LEU A 170 -0.93 -9.63 -8.46
N ALA A 171 -0.24 -10.74 -8.73
CA ALA A 171 1.01 -10.74 -9.49
C ALA A 171 0.86 -10.15 -10.89
N ALA A 172 -0.23 -10.49 -11.60
CA ALA A 172 -0.51 -9.97 -12.94
C ALA A 172 -0.78 -8.45 -12.95
N VAL A 173 -1.63 -7.98 -12.02
CA VAL A 173 -1.99 -6.55 -11.91
C VAL A 173 -0.78 -5.71 -11.52
N LEU A 174 0.02 -6.19 -10.56
CA LEU A 174 1.24 -5.52 -10.14
C LEU A 174 2.40 -5.74 -11.12
N ARG A 175 2.30 -6.67 -12.08
CA ARG A 175 3.38 -7.05 -13.00
C ARG A 175 4.67 -7.32 -12.22
N SER A 176 4.55 -8.19 -11.22
CA SER A 176 5.59 -8.51 -10.24
C SER A 176 5.40 -9.95 -9.79
N TRP A 177 6.47 -10.59 -9.34
CA TRP A 177 6.32 -11.86 -8.64
C TRP A 177 5.74 -11.62 -7.25
N VAL A 178 4.88 -12.55 -6.81
CA VAL A 178 4.19 -12.45 -5.52
C VAL A 178 4.24 -13.80 -4.82
N ALA A 179 4.53 -13.79 -3.54
CA ALA A 179 4.44 -14.96 -2.67
C ALA A 179 3.63 -14.62 -1.42
N LEU A 180 2.62 -15.45 -1.11
CA LEU A 180 1.93 -15.46 0.17
C LEU A 180 2.62 -16.49 1.07
N VAL A 181 3.10 -16.05 2.23
CA VAL A 181 3.88 -16.87 3.15
C VAL A 181 3.19 -16.97 4.51
N GLY A 182 2.96 -18.19 4.96
CA GLY A 182 2.44 -18.51 6.30
C GLY A 182 3.55 -18.56 7.36
N ALA A 183 3.29 -19.20 8.51
CA ALA A 183 4.24 -19.26 9.62
C ALA A 183 5.49 -20.14 9.33
N GLY A 184 5.37 -21.10 8.42
CA GLY A 184 6.46 -22.02 8.05
C GLY A 184 6.65 -22.22 6.55
N ASP A 185 5.61 -22.04 5.73
CA ASP A 185 5.61 -22.41 4.32
C ASP A 185 5.06 -21.30 3.39
N VAL A 186 5.38 -21.42 2.10
CA VAL A 186 4.75 -20.62 1.04
C VAL A 186 3.38 -21.21 0.72
N LEU A 187 2.33 -20.45 0.99
CA LEU A 187 0.94 -20.87 0.79
C LEU A 187 0.47 -20.74 -0.66
N ALA A 188 0.98 -19.72 -1.35
CA ALA A 188 0.73 -19.49 -2.77
C ALA A 188 1.84 -18.62 -3.35
N SER A 189 2.16 -18.82 -4.62
CA SER A 189 3.14 -18.00 -5.34
C SER A 189 2.76 -17.88 -6.81
N ALA A 190 3.15 -16.77 -7.44
CA ALA A 190 2.88 -16.52 -8.85
C ALA A 190 3.98 -15.68 -9.53
N HIS A 191 4.01 -15.76 -10.86
CA HIS A 191 4.97 -15.07 -11.74
C HIS A 191 6.43 -15.40 -11.38
N ASP A 192 6.73 -16.69 -11.22
CA ASP A 192 8.09 -17.20 -10.97
C ASP A 192 8.74 -16.61 -9.71
N ALA A 193 7.95 -16.45 -8.64
CA ALA A 193 8.49 -16.06 -7.34
C ALA A 193 9.59 -17.03 -6.87
N PRO A 194 10.73 -16.53 -6.34
CA PRO A 194 11.84 -17.38 -5.94
C PRO A 194 11.45 -18.43 -4.90
N ALA A 195 11.89 -19.68 -5.12
CA ALA A 195 11.74 -20.78 -4.17
C ALA A 195 13.10 -21.51 -4.03
N PRO A 196 13.78 -21.43 -2.88
CA PRO A 196 13.40 -20.70 -1.66
C PRO A 196 13.51 -19.18 -1.79
N LEU A 197 12.82 -18.44 -0.91
CA LEU A 197 12.98 -16.98 -0.84
C LEU A 197 14.40 -16.59 -0.38
N PRO A 198 14.99 -15.51 -0.96
CA PRO A 198 16.34 -15.07 -0.62
C PRO A 198 16.52 -14.75 0.87
N PRO A 199 17.74 -14.90 1.43
CA PRO A 199 18.03 -14.63 2.84
C PRO A 199 17.59 -13.24 3.31
N GLU A 200 17.84 -12.20 2.51
CA GLU A 200 17.52 -10.80 2.80
C GLU A 200 16.00 -10.60 2.95
N VAL A 201 15.22 -11.30 2.13
CA VAL A 201 13.76 -11.28 2.21
C VAL A 201 13.27 -11.99 3.46
N ARG A 202 13.90 -13.12 3.84
CA ARG A 202 13.57 -13.85 5.07
C ARG A 202 13.89 -13.03 6.33
N GLU A 203 14.99 -12.30 6.35
CA GLU A 203 15.34 -11.38 7.45
C GLU A 203 14.34 -10.21 7.54
N LEU A 204 13.96 -9.64 6.40
CA LEU A 204 12.94 -8.59 6.34
C LEU A 204 11.59 -9.10 6.86
N MET A 205 11.20 -10.31 6.48
CA MET A 205 10.00 -10.96 6.99
C MET A 205 10.07 -11.18 8.50
N ALA A 206 11.18 -11.68 9.05
CA ALA A 206 11.36 -11.84 10.49
C ALA A 206 11.21 -10.50 11.23
N THR A 207 11.76 -9.43 10.68
CA THR A 207 11.61 -8.06 11.21
C THR A 207 10.15 -7.62 11.23
N VAL A 208 9.41 -7.82 10.14
CA VAL A 208 7.97 -7.47 10.06
C VAL A 208 7.15 -8.30 11.04
N ARG A 209 7.51 -9.58 11.26
CA ARG A 209 6.82 -10.46 12.22
C ARG A 209 7.05 -10.08 13.68
N ALA A 210 8.24 -9.60 14.01
CA ALA A 210 8.61 -9.21 15.36
C ALA A 210 7.99 -7.87 15.81
N GLY A 211 7.54 -7.03 14.87
CA GLY A 211 6.93 -5.73 15.17
C GLY A 211 5.43 -5.79 15.47
N SER A 212 4.94 -4.86 16.30
CA SER A 212 3.51 -4.59 16.43
C SER A 212 3.07 -3.42 15.52
N GLY A 213 2.00 -3.63 14.73
CA GLY A 213 1.34 -2.61 13.89
C GLY A 213 1.43 -2.81 12.36
N ILE A 214 0.73 -1.95 11.60
CA ILE A 214 0.72 -1.94 10.12
C ILE A 214 2.08 -1.42 9.63
N ARG A 215 3.04 -2.32 9.47
CA ARG A 215 4.38 -1.98 8.97
C ARG A 215 4.64 -2.79 7.71
N SER A 216 4.51 -2.15 6.56
CA SER A 216 5.18 -2.65 5.36
C SER A 216 6.68 -2.35 5.48
N ALA A 217 7.50 -3.25 4.99
CA ALA A 217 8.94 -3.06 4.92
C ALA A 217 9.42 -3.28 3.48
N THR A 218 10.44 -2.55 3.07
CA THR A 218 11.00 -2.63 1.72
C THR A 218 12.49 -2.81 1.80
N THR A 219 13.04 -3.74 1.02
CA THR A 219 14.48 -3.92 0.84
C THR A 219 14.83 -3.94 -0.65
N GLU A 220 16.10 -3.71 -0.96
CA GLU A 220 16.65 -3.90 -2.30
C GLU A 220 17.20 -5.32 -2.43
N LEU A 221 17.02 -5.94 -3.60
CA LEU A 221 17.47 -7.30 -3.92
C LEU A 221 17.84 -7.35 -5.40
N ASP A 222 19.11 -7.67 -5.71
CA ASP A 222 19.63 -7.83 -7.07
C ASP A 222 19.27 -6.67 -8.04
N GLY A 223 19.31 -5.43 -7.54
CA GLY A 223 18.94 -4.24 -8.32
C GLY A 223 17.43 -4.04 -8.50
N GLY A 224 16.60 -4.89 -7.88
CA GLY A 224 15.16 -4.71 -7.71
C GLY A 224 14.78 -4.36 -6.27
N PHE A 225 13.47 -4.35 -6.02
CA PHE A 225 12.84 -4.00 -4.75
C PHE A 225 11.90 -5.11 -4.33
N VAL A 226 11.96 -5.47 -3.04
CA VAL A 226 11.04 -6.41 -2.43
C VAL A 226 10.29 -5.71 -1.32
N VAL A 227 8.96 -5.79 -1.36
CA VAL A 227 8.05 -5.26 -0.35
C VAL A 227 7.42 -6.43 0.40
N VAL A 228 7.47 -6.36 1.73
CA VAL A 228 6.83 -7.30 2.63
C VAL A 228 5.72 -6.56 3.37
N GLN A 229 4.50 -7.11 3.32
CA GLN A 229 3.34 -6.52 3.99
C GLN A 229 2.54 -7.58 4.75
N PRO A 230 2.10 -7.29 6.00
CA PRO A 230 1.19 -8.16 6.73
C PRO A 230 -0.17 -8.29 6.05
N VAL A 231 -0.75 -9.50 6.14
CA VAL A 231 -2.11 -9.80 5.69
C VAL A 231 -3.08 -9.67 6.88
N TYR A 232 -4.04 -8.75 6.78
CA TYR A 232 -5.05 -8.46 7.81
C TYR A 232 -6.34 -9.26 7.60
N PRO A 233 -7.11 -9.62 8.65
CA PRO A 233 -7.24 -8.96 9.95
C PRO A 233 -6.54 -9.63 11.14
N GLN A 234 -5.67 -10.63 10.92
CA GLN A 234 -4.93 -11.20 12.04
C GLN A 234 -3.95 -10.18 12.63
N ALA A 235 -4.20 -9.80 13.88
CA ALA A 235 -3.25 -9.08 14.73
C ALA A 235 -2.03 -9.96 15.12
N THR A 236 -1.90 -11.15 14.53
CA THR A 236 -0.73 -12.00 14.59
C THR A 236 -0.08 -12.01 13.22
N ALA A 237 1.19 -11.66 13.14
CA ALA A 237 1.99 -11.60 11.91
C ALA A 237 2.28 -12.99 11.31
N SER A 238 1.28 -13.87 11.23
CA SER A 238 1.38 -15.24 10.73
C SER A 238 1.43 -15.30 9.20
N HIS A 239 0.77 -14.37 8.51
CA HIS A 239 0.70 -14.31 7.06
C HIS A 239 1.29 -13.02 6.50
N LEU A 240 2.21 -13.16 5.56
CA LEU A 240 2.86 -12.06 4.86
C LEU A 240 2.65 -12.20 3.35
N VAL A 241 2.38 -11.09 2.69
CA VAL A 241 2.52 -11.00 1.23
C VAL A 241 3.88 -10.38 0.91
N VAL A 242 4.62 -11.05 0.05
CA VAL A 242 5.94 -10.62 -0.45
C VAL A 242 5.80 -10.34 -1.93
N VAL A 243 6.22 -9.15 -2.35
CA VAL A 243 6.15 -8.70 -3.74
C VAL A 243 7.53 -8.24 -4.16
N GLY A 244 8.07 -8.79 -5.25
CA GLY A 244 9.34 -8.32 -5.81
C GLY A 244 9.24 -7.83 -7.24
N ARG A 245 9.98 -6.76 -7.53
CA ARG A 245 9.92 -6.03 -8.80
C ARG A 245 11.24 -5.34 -9.11
N SER A 246 11.48 -5.02 -10.38
CA SER A 246 12.68 -4.27 -10.82
C SER A 246 12.67 -2.77 -10.45
N HIS A 247 11.56 -2.24 -9.96
CA HIS A 247 11.42 -0.83 -9.59
C HIS A 247 10.55 -0.67 -8.34
N ARG A 248 10.71 0.46 -7.65
CA ARG A 248 9.94 0.80 -6.45
C ARG A 248 8.45 0.87 -6.79
N LEU A 249 7.62 0.38 -5.86
CA LEU A 249 6.16 0.49 -5.96
C LEU A 249 5.75 1.97 -5.82
N ASP A 250 4.94 2.45 -6.77
CA ASP A 250 4.34 3.77 -6.73
C ASP A 250 3.15 3.85 -5.74
N GLY A 251 2.39 4.95 -5.76
CA GLY A 251 1.21 5.11 -4.91
C GLY A 251 0.13 4.05 -5.20
N ALA A 252 -0.23 3.86 -6.47
CA ALA A 252 -1.20 2.87 -6.93
C ALA A 252 -0.76 1.48 -6.60
N ASP A 253 0.49 1.12 -6.86
CA ASP A 253 1.01 -0.20 -6.59
C ASP A 253 0.86 -0.55 -5.11
N ARG A 254 1.17 0.39 -4.22
CA ARG A 254 0.98 0.23 -2.77
C ARG A 254 -0.49 0.14 -2.39
N ALA A 255 -1.37 0.93 -3.00
CA ALA A 255 -2.81 0.84 -2.78
C ALA A 255 -3.39 -0.50 -3.27
N ILE A 256 -2.95 -0.99 -4.42
CA ILE A 256 -3.35 -2.28 -5.01
C ILE A 256 -2.85 -3.43 -4.14
N LEU A 257 -1.60 -3.37 -3.69
CA LEU A 257 -1.04 -4.34 -2.75
C LEU A 257 -1.84 -4.38 -1.45
N ALA A 258 -2.23 -3.24 -0.90
CA ALA A 258 -3.06 -3.19 0.30
C ALA A 258 -4.44 -3.84 0.10
N VAL A 259 -5.10 -3.60 -1.04
CA VAL A 259 -6.36 -4.27 -1.41
C VAL A 259 -6.15 -5.78 -1.54
N GLY A 260 -5.09 -6.20 -2.25
CA GLY A 260 -4.74 -7.61 -2.43
C GLY A 260 -4.47 -8.32 -1.10
N ALA A 261 -3.68 -7.71 -0.22
CA ALA A 261 -3.38 -8.22 1.11
C ALA A 261 -4.65 -8.39 1.96
N ALA A 262 -5.57 -7.41 1.93
CA ALA A 262 -6.83 -7.52 2.65
C ALA A 262 -7.72 -8.67 2.12
N LEU A 263 -7.80 -8.83 0.79
CA LEU A 263 -8.56 -9.92 0.18
C LEU A 263 -7.92 -11.29 0.44
N LEU A 264 -6.58 -11.39 0.42
CA LEU A 264 -5.87 -12.63 0.74
C LEU A 264 -6.16 -13.06 2.19
N GLY A 265 -6.21 -12.10 3.12
CA GLY A 265 -6.60 -12.38 4.51
C GLY A 265 -8.04 -12.82 4.63
N LEU A 266 -8.95 -12.25 3.84
CA LEU A 266 -10.35 -12.68 3.81
C LEU A 266 -10.52 -14.10 3.25
N VAL A 267 -9.86 -14.41 2.12
CA VAL A 267 -9.93 -15.72 1.46
C VAL A 267 -9.22 -16.80 2.29
N GLY A 268 -8.09 -16.47 2.92
CA GLY A 268 -7.36 -17.38 3.79
C GLY A 268 -8.21 -17.89 4.96
N ARG A 269 -9.07 -17.04 5.54
CA ARG A 269 -10.03 -17.44 6.59
C ARG A 269 -11.05 -18.49 6.13
N ALA A 270 -11.48 -18.43 4.88
CA ALA A 270 -12.51 -19.33 4.37
C ALA A 270 -11.96 -20.72 4.00
N GLY A 271 -10.69 -20.81 3.60
CA GLY A 271 -10.08 -22.05 3.08
C GLY A 271 -9.34 -22.91 4.11
N SER A 272 -8.58 -22.30 5.03
CA SER A 272 -7.75 -23.06 6.00
C SER A 272 -8.59 -23.78 7.04
N ASP A 273 -9.55 -23.07 7.64
CA ASP A 273 -10.40 -23.60 8.71
C ASP A 273 -11.23 -24.79 8.20
N ALA A 274 -11.77 -24.72 6.98
CA ALA A 274 -12.61 -25.78 6.42
C ALA A 274 -11.83 -27.03 6.01
N ALA A 275 -10.62 -26.88 5.47
CA ALA A 275 -9.78 -28.01 5.06
C ALA A 275 -9.22 -28.77 6.27
N GLU A 276 -8.73 -28.05 7.28
CA GLU A 276 -8.24 -28.65 8.53
C GLU A 276 -9.38 -29.30 9.30
N LEU A 277 -10.53 -28.64 9.44
CA LEU A 277 -11.73 -29.23 10.03
C LEU A 277 -12.17 -30.49 9.28
N GLY A 278 -12.17 -30.46 7.95
CA GLY A 278 -12.54 -31.59 7.11
C GLY A 278 -11.59 -32.78 7.27
N ALA A 279 -10.28 -32.53 7.31
CA ALA A 279 -9.28 -33.56 7.55
C ALA A 279 -9.39 -34.15 8.96
N ALA A 280 -9.54 -33.31 9.99
CA ALA A 280 -9.73 -33.74 11.37
C ALA A 280 -11.02 -34.55 11.54
N ALA A 281 -12.15 -34.08 11.00
CA ALA A 281 -13.42 -34.79 11.01
C ALA A 281 -13.32 -36.15 10.29
N THR A 282 -12.68 -36.19 9.12
CA THR A 282 -12.43 -37.43 8.38
C THR A 282 -11.54 -38.38 9.19
N GLY A 283 -10.49 -37.88 9.83
CA GLY A 283 -9.59 -38.64 10.69
C GLY A 283 -10.32 -39.26 11.89
N LEU A 284 -11.18 -38.49 12.56
CA LEU A 284 -12.02 -38.95 13.68
C LEU A 284 -13.02 -40.01 13.24
N LEU A 285 -13.74 -39.78 12.12
CA LEU A 285 -14.72 -40.73 11.59
C LEU A 285 -14.10 -42.05 11.13
N LEU A 286 -12.85 -42.01 10.63
CA LEU A 286 -12.09 -43.20 10.25
C LEU A 286 -11.30 -43.83 11.40
N GLY A 287 -11.37 -43.26 12.61
CA GLY A 287 -10.59 -43.73 13.77
C GLY A 287 -9.07 -43.62 13.60
N ARG A 288 -8.60 -42.75 12.71
CA ARG A 288 -7.17 -42.53 12.41
C ARG A 288 -6.51 -41.49 13.31
N VAL A 289 -7.32 -40.63 13.93
CA VAL A 289 -6.89 -39.54 14.80
C VAL A 289 -7.76 -39.57 16.04
N SER A 290 -7.18 -39.40 17.21
CA SER A 290 -7.91 -39.28 18.47
C SER A 290 -8.54 -37.88 18.64
N PRO A 291 -9.60 -37.73 19.46
CA PRO A 291 -10.15 -36.40 19.76
C PRO A 291 -9.12 -35.43 20.36
N GLY A 292 -8.13 -35.93 21.10
CA GLY A 292 -7.01 -35.15 21.62
C GLY A 292 -6.11 -34.59 20.52
N GLU A 293 -5.67 -35.43 19.59
CA GLU A 293 -4.84 -35.03 18.45
C GLU A 293 -5.59 -34.07 17.51
N ALA A 294 -6.89 -34.30 17.29
CA ALA A 294 -7.73 -33.39 16.51
C ALA A 294 -7.89 -32.02 17.20
N ALA A 295 -8.11 -32.00 18.52
CA ALA A 295 -8.20 -30.76 19.29
C ALA A 295 -6.86 -30.00 19.30
N TRP A 296 -5.73 -30.70 19.45
CA TRP A 296 -4.41 -30.10 19.33
C TRP A 296 -4.20 -29.48 17.94
N SER A 297 -4.55 -30.20 16.87
CA SER A 297 -4.41 -29.70 15.50
C SER A 297 -5.28 -28.48 15.21
N LEU A 298 -6.52 -28.45 15.70
CA LEU A 298 -7.50 -27.40 15.37
C LEU A 298 -7.46 -26.19 16.32
N LEU A 299 -7.04 -26.40 17.58
CA LEU A 299 -7.15 -25.41 18.65
C LEU A 299 -5.81 -25.12 19.34
N GLY A 300 -4.73 -25.86 19.01
CA GLY A 300 -3.44 -25.76 19.68
C GLY A 300 -3.46 -26.23 21.15
N SER A 301 -4.47 -27.02 21.55
CA SER A 301 -4.63 -27.49 22.93
C SER A 301 -5.34 -28.83 23.01
N GLU A 302 -4.84 -29.73 23.87
CA GLU A 302 -5.51 -30.99 24.23
C GLU A 302 -6.57 -30.80 25.34
N VAL A 303 -6.57 -29.62 25.97
CA VAL A 303 -7.55 -29.22 26.97
C VAL A 303 -8.50 -28.22 26.33
N VAL A 304 -9.79 -28.55 26.32
CA VAL A 304 -10.82 -27.74 25.68
C VAL A 304 -11.85 -27.26 26.68
N ARG A 305 -12.60 -26.22 26.31
CA ARG A 305 -13.71 -25.68 27.07
C ARG A 305 -14.94 -25.61 26.19
N LEU A 306 -16.08 -25.99 26.75
CA LEU A 306 -17.38 -25.76 26.14
C LEU A 306 -17.79 -24.31 26.39
N VAL A 307 -18.08 -23.56 25.34
CA VAL A 307 -18.72 -22.25 25.41
C VAL A 307 -20.14 -22.41 24.89
N ALA A 308 -21.13 -22.08 25.71
CA ALA A 308 -22.53 -22.14 25.32
C ALA A 308 -23.15 -20.75 25.41
N GLY A 309 -23.97 -20.40 24.42
CA GLY A 309 -24.69 -19.13 24.38
C GLY A 309 -26.17 -19.30 24.10
N ALA A 310 -26.97 -18.39 24.66
CA ALA A 310 -28.42 -18.28 24.44
C ALA A 310 -28.83 -16.82 24.20
N ALA A 311 -30.03 -16.59 23.66
CA ALA A 311 -30.54 -15.24 23.48
C ALA A 311 -30.54 -14.44 24.79
N PHE A 312 -30.08 -13.20 24.68
CA PHE A 312 -30.17 -12.17 25.70
C PHE A 312 -31.07 -11.04 25.21
N ARG A 313 -32.04 -10.63 26.04
CA ARG A 313 -33.03 -9.59 25.72
C ARG A 313 -33.78 -9.90 24.41
N ARG A 314 -33.66 -9.04 23.40
CA ARG A 314 -34.30 -9.22 22.07
C ARG A 314 -33.67 -10.34 21.25
N GLY A 315 -32.56 -10.91 21.73
CA GLY A 315 -31.79 -11.90 21.02
C GLY A 315 -30.82 -11.28 20.00
N PRO A 316 -29.96 -12.11 19.42
CA PRO A 316 -28.98 -11.70 18.42
C PRO A 316 -29.63 -11.39 17.06
N ASP A 317 -29.07 -10.44 16.34
CA ASP A 317 -29.47 -10.11 14.97
C ASP A 317 -29.00 -11.17 13.95
N GLU A 318 -29.41 -11.03 12.68
CA GLU A 318 -29.05 -11.99 11.63
C GLU A 318 -27.54 -12.14 11.40
N VAL A 319 -26.73 -11.12 11.74
CA VAL A 319 -25.28 -11.15 11.56
C VAL A 319 -24.64 -11.88 12.73
N ALA A 320 -25.02 -11.52 13.96
CA ALA A 320 -24.54 -12.14 15.19
C ALA A 320 -24.94 -13.61 15.31
N ARG A 321 -25.97 -14.07 14.59
CA ARG A 321 -26.37 -15.49 14.51
C ARG A 321 -25.53 -16.35 13.57
N ARG A 322 -24.67 -15.75 12.74
CA ARG A 322 -23.87 -16.53 11.77
C ARG A 322 -22.75 -17.30 12.47
N PRO A 323 -22.51 -18.57 12.12
CA PRO A 323 -21.40 -19.36 12.67
C PRO A 323 -20.05 -18.64 12.56
N ASP A 324 -19.76 -17.99 11.43
CA ASP A 324 -18.48 -17.29 11.21
C ASP A 324 -18.27 -16.08 12.13
N TRP A 325 -19.36 -15.40 12.49
CA TRP A 325 -19.31 -14.27 13.42
C TRP A 325 -18.90 -14.74 14.82
N LEU A 326 -19.43 -15.89 15.26
CA LEU A 326 -19.12 -16.54 16.52
C LEU A 326 -17.70 -17.12 16.51
N ARG A 327 -17.31 -17.82 15.44
CA ARG A 327 -15.95 -18.37 15.25
C ARG A 327 -14.88 -17.30 15.41
N ALA A 328 -15.09 -16.14 14.79
CA ALA A 328 -14.13 -15.02 14.83
C ALA A 328 -13.94 -14.41 16.22
N ARG A 329 -14.97 -14.43 17.08
CA ARG A 329 -14.94 -13.83 18.42
C ARG A 329 -14.47 -14.80 19.48
N LEU A 330 -14.85 -16.06 19.32
CA LEU A 330 -14.46 -17.14 20.22
C LEU A 330 -13.10 -17.74 19.87
N ASP A 331 -12.49 -17.28 18.77
CA ASP A 331 -11.20 -17.75 18.25
C ASP A 331 -11.15 -19.28 18.13
N THR A 332 -12.21 -19.84 17.53
CA THR A 332 -12.32 -21.28 17.32
C THR A 332 -13.10 -21.60 16.04
N PRO A 333 -12.68 -22.62 15.27
CA PRO A 333 -13.43 -23.10 14.12
C PRO A 333 -14.63 -23.98 14.51
N LEU A 334 -14.65 -24.50 15.74
CA LEU A 334 -15.65 -25.44 16.26
C LEU A 334 -16.83 -24.70 16.89
N VAL A 335 -17.77 -24.27 16.04
CA VAL A 335 -19.02 -23.62 16.46
C VAL A 335 -20.21 -24.32 15.79
N GLU A 336 -21.22 -24.63 16.61
CA GLU A 336 -22.52 -25.12 16.18
C GLU A 336 -23.60 -24.11 16.60
N VAL A 337 -24.46 -23.70 15.66
CA VAL A 337 -25.63 -22.86 15.94
C VAL A 337 -26.86 -23.74 15.86
N GLY A 338 -27.53 -23.93 17.01
CA GLY A 338 -28.69 -24.81 17.12
C GLY A 338 -30.01 -24.13 16.72
N PRO A 339 -31.12 -24.89 16.74
CA PRO A 339 -32.46 -24.31 16.56
C PRO A 339 -32.80 -23.31 17.67
N GLY A 340 -33.38 -22.18 17.29
CA GLY A 340 -33.55 -21.01 18.18
C GLY A 340 -32.25 -20.21 18.35
N PRO A 341 -32.25 -19.10 19.11
CA PRO A 341 -31.03 -18.32 19.35
C PRO A 341 -30.17 -19.02 20.41
N ARG A 342 -29.50 -20.11 20.02
CA ARG A 342 -28.53 -20.86 20.83
C ARG A 342 -27.30 -21.22 20.01
N PHE A 343 -26.13 -21.23 20.64
CA PHE A 343 -24.92 -21.77 20.05
C PHE A 343 -24.11 -22.56 21.07
N THR A 344 -23.27 -23.46 20.56
CA THR A 344 -22.28 -24.20 21.31
C THR A 344 -20.95 -24.07 20.57
N ALA A 345 -19.85 -23.92 21.29
CA ALA A 345 -18.51 -23.85 20.72
C ALA A 345 -17.50 -24.58 21.61
N VAL A 346 -16.41 -25.02 21.00
CA VAL A 346 -15.29 -25.66 21.71
C VAL A 346 -14.04 -24.82 21.51
N ALA A 347 -13.48 -24.28 22.58
CA ALA A 347 -12.30 -23.40 22.53
C ALA A 347 -11.12 -24.00 23.30
N GLY A 348 -9.89 -23.73 22.85
CA GLY A 348 -8.66 -24.15 23.54
C GLY A 348 -8.37 -23.32 24.80
N THR A 349 -8.88 -22.08 24.86
CA THR A 349 -8.70 -21.15 25.99
C THR A 349 -10.04 -20.62 26.50
N ALA A 350 -10.00 -19.98 27.68
CA ALA A 350 -11.17 -19.25 28.18
C ALA A 350 -11.40 -18.00 27.31
N PRO A 351 -12.64 -17.70 26.89
CA PRO A 351 -12.96 -16.40 26.32
C PRO A 351 -12.62 -15.30 27.31
N ALA A 352 -11.94 -14.27 26.85
CA ALA A 352 -11.63 -13.11 27.68
C ALA A 352 -12.94 -12.40 28.10
N PRO A 353 -13.00 -11.74 29.27
CA PRO A 353 -14.20 -11.04 29.73
C PRO A 353 -14.77 -10.07 28.68
N GLU A 354 -13.91 -9.39 27.93
CA GLU A 354 -14.28 -8.43 26.89
C GLU A 354 -15.04 -9.11 25.73
N VAL A 355 -14.68 -10.35 25.41
CA VAL A 355 -15.39 -11.15 24.39
C VAL A 355 -16.80 -11.50 24.88
N LEU A 356 -16.95 -11.88 26.16
CA LEU A 356 -18.27 -12.18 26.73
C LEU A 356 -19.16 -10.94 26.80
N GLU A 357 -18.57 -9.77 27.06
CA GLU A 357 -19.27 -8.49 27.01
C GLU A 357 -19.69 -8.12 25.57
N ASP A 358 -18.82 -8.31 24.57
CA ASP A 358 -19.14 -8.09 23.15
C ASP A 358 -20.30 -8.99 22.68
N LEU A 359 -20.27 -10.28 23.05
CA LEU A 359 -21.36 -11.21 22.80
C LEU A 359 -22.68 -10.70 23.41
N ARG A 360 -22.63 -10.23 24.67
CA ARG A 360 -23.80 -9.70 25.38
C ARG A 360 -24.36 -8.43 24.75
N ALA A 361 -23.49 -7.54 24.27
CA ALA A 361 -23.89 -6.34 23.54
C ALA A 361 -24.65 -6.69 22.24
N HIS A 362 -24.29 -7.81 21.61
CA HIS A 362 -24.91 -8.33 20.39
C HIS A 362 -26.01 -9.38 20.64
N GLY A 363 -26.61 -9.38 21.84
CA GLY A 363 -27.79 -10.19 22.14
C GLY A 363 -27.52 -11.65 22.50
N TRP A 364 -26.27 -12.02 22.80
CA TRP A 364 -25.88 -13.35 23.28
C TRP A 364 -25.50 -13.35 24.76
N LEU A 365 -26.14 -14.17 25.58
CA LEU A 365 -25.65 -14.49 26.91
C LEU A 365 -24.82 -15.77 26.81
N ALA A 366 -23.49 -15.65 26.92
CA ALA A 366 -22.56 -16.77 26.81
C ALA A 366 -21.90 -17.11 28.16
N ALA A 367 -21.58 -18.39 28.36
CA ALA A 367 -20.83 -18.90 29.50
C ALA A 367 -19.82 -19.95 29.03
N ALA A 368 -18.65 -19.97 29.68
CA ALA A 368 -17.61 -20.96 29.44
C ALA A 368 -17.55 -21.97 30.59
N GLY A 369 -17.51 -23.26 30.25
CA GLY A 369 -17.34 -24.35 31.19
C GLY A 369 -15.91 -24.46 31.74
N SER A 370 -15.74 -25.41 32.67
CA SER A 370 -14.42 -25.79 33.17
C SER A 370 -13.61 -26.50 32.07
N PRO A 371 -12.26 -26.41 32.10
CA PRO A 371 -11.41 -27.14 31.17
C PRO A 371 -11.59 -28.66 31.30
N VAL A 372 -11.70 -29.35 30.17
CA VAL A 372 -11.85 -30.81 30.08
C VAL A 372 -10.83 -31.35 29.05
N PRO A 373 -10.20 -32.51 29.29
CA PRO A 373 -9.39 -33.17 28.26
C PRO A 373 -10.25 -33.52 27.03
N ALA A 374 -9.77 -33.21 25.83
CA ALA A 374 -10.54 -33.41 24.59
C ALA A 374 -10.84 -34.89 24.28
N GLY A 375 -10.08 -35.82 24.85
CA GLY A 375 -10.29 -37.27 24.70
C GLY A 375 -11.32 -37.91 25.63
N ARG A 376 -12.06 -37.12 26.41
CA ARG A 376 -12.93 -37.62 27.49
C ARG A 376 -14.42 -37.57 27.17
#